data_AF-A0A522RK94-F1
#
_entry.id   AF-A0A522RK94-F1
#
_cell.length_a   1.000
_cell.length_b   1.000
_cell.length_c   1.000
_cell.angle_alpha   90.00
_cell.angle_beta   90.00
_cell.angle_gamma   90.00
#
_symmetry.space_group_name_H-M   'P 1'
#
loop_
_entity.id
_entity.type
_entity.pdbx_description
1 polymer ?
#
loop_
_entity_poly.entity_id
_entity_poly.type
_entity_poly.pdbx_seq_one_letter_code
_entity_poly.pdbx_strand_id
1 'polypeptide(L)'
;MKNLVNIMMGLAVAVVFFAGCQKEPPLPFYANGTAPVLSSSVTTIAPGPADSNSVAVVFTWTNPHYATDSNTVKYMIQIDSSGGKFNRPDTITVSGIKNDTLIAKDLNA
;
A
#
# COMPACT_ATOMS: atom_id res chain seq x y z
N MET A 1 -14.86 -47.59 -45.05
CA MET A 1 -15.26 -46.18 -44.86
C MET A 1 -15.60 -45.84 -43.40
N LYS A 2 -16.42 -46.62 -42.68
CA LYS A 2 -16.73 -46.37 -41.24
C LYS A 2 -15.50 -46.20 -40.34
N ASN A 3 -14.49 -47.08 -40.48
CA ASN A 3 -13.29 -47.03 -39.64
C ASN A 3 -12.40 -45.81 -39.97
N LEU A 4 -12.39 -45.37 -41.23
CA LEU A 4 -11.66 -44.18 -41.66
C LEU A 4 -12.31 -42.88 -41.14
N VAL A 5 -13.65 -42.83 -41.13
CA VAL A 5 -14.42 -41.72 -40.56
C VAL A 5 -14.21 -41.61 -39.05
N ASN A 6 -14.19 -42.73 -38.31
CA ASN A 6 -13.93 -42.73 -36.87
C ASN A 6 -12.51 -42.24 -36.53
N ILE A 7 -11.51 -42.62 -37.33
CA ILE A 7 -10.13 -42.15 -37.16
C ILE A 7 -10.03 -40.65 -37.44
N MET A 8 -10.65 -40.16 -38.52
CA MET A 8 -10.65 -38.72 -38.86
C MET A 8 -11.36 -37.90 -37.78
N MET A 9 -12.45 -38.41 -37.21
CA MET A 9 -13.17 -37.76 -36.12
C MET A 9 -12.36 -37.73 -34.82
N GLY A 10 -11.65 -38.82 -34.49
CA GLY A 10 -10.73 -38.85 -33.35
C GLY A 10 -9.56 -37.88 -33.51
N LEU A 11 -9.01 -37.76 -34.72
CA LEU A 11 -7.91 -36.83 -35.02
C LEU A 11 -8.36 -35.37 -34.93
N ALA A 12 -9.55 -35.04 -35.45
CA ALA A 12 -10.11 -33.70 -35.36
C ALA A 12 -10.34 -33.27 -33.90
N VAL A 13 -10.82 -34.18 -33.06
CA VAL A 13 -11.01 -33.94 -31.62
C VAL A 13 -9.67 -33.70 -30.91
N ALA A 14 -8.63 -34.49 -31.22
CA ALA A 14 -7.31 -34.31 -30.63
C ALA A 14 -6.69 -32.94 -30.97
N VAL A 15 -6.82 -32.47 -32.20
CA VAL A 15 -6.29 -31.16 -32.63
C VAL A 15 -6.95 -30.00 -31.86
N VAL A 16 -8.27 -30.07 -31.62
CA VAL A 16 -8.99 -29.04 -30.84
C VAL A 16 -8.53 -29.01 -29.38
N PHE A 17 -8.24 -30.17 -28.77
CA PHE A 17 -7.75 -30.24 -27.39
C PHE A 17 -6.36 -29.62 -27.22
N PHE A 18 -5.47 -29.75 -28.20
CA PHE A 18 -4.11 -29.16 -28.12
C PHE A 18 -4.04 -27.71 -28.60
N ALA A 19 -5.04 -27.20 -29.33
CA ALA A 19 -5.11 -25.80 -29.74
C ALA A 19 -5.52 -24.84 -28.59
N GLY A 20 -6.09 -25.35 -27.50
CA GLY A 20 -6.57 -24.53 -26.37
C GLY A 20 -5.50 -24.09 -25.37
N CYS A 21 -4.29 -24.68 -25.42
CA CYS A 21 -3.21 -24.28 -24.53
C CYS A 21 -2.45 -23.09 -25.12
N GLN A 22 -3.02 -21.88 -25.00
CA GLN A 22 -2.27 -20.67 -25.25
C GLN A 22 -1.34 -20.41 -24.07
N LYS A 23 -0.05 -20.28 -24.35
CA LYS A 23 0.92 -19.87 -23.34
C LYS A 23 0.65 -18.41 -23.01
N GLU A 24 0.06 -18.15 -21.85
CA GLU A 24 -0.08 -16.78 -21.35
C GLU A 24 1.31 -16.11 -21.29
N PRO A 25 1.40 -14.83 -21.71
CA PRO A 25 2.62 -14.08 -21.51
C PRO A 25 2.95 -14.06 -20.01
N PRO A 26 4.25 -13.97 -19.64
CA PRO A 26 4.63 -13.80 -18.24
C PRO A 26 3.83 -12.65 -17.63
N LEU A 27 3.16 -12.90 -16.50
CA LEU A 27 2.49 -11.84 -15.77
C LEU A 27 3.51 -10.76 -15.39
N PRO A 28 3.13 -9.46 -15.42
CA PRO A 28 4.02 -8.41 -14.98
C PRO A 28 4.49 -8.67 -13.54
N PHE A 29 5.80 -8.60 -13.32
CA PHE A 29 6.38 -8.69 -11.98
C PHE A 29 6.14 -7.37 -11.24
N TYR A 30 5.26 -7.39 -10.25
CA TYR A 30 5.03 -6.26 -9.36
C TYR A 30 6.08 -6.28 -8.26
N ALA A 31 7.10 -5.43 -8.39
CA ALA A 31 8.15 -5.32 -7.39
C ALA A 31 7.56 -4.93 -6.03
N ASN A 32 8.14 -5.48 -4.97
CA ASN A 32 7.88 -5.01 -3.62
C ASN A 32 8.36 -3.56 -3.50
N GLY A 33 7.60 -2.74 -2.79
CA GLY A 33 8.01 -1.38 -2.46
C GLY A 33 9.18 -1.34 -1.47
N THR A 34 9.68 -0.14 -1.19
CA THR A 34 10.63 0.16 -0.12
C THR A 34 9.89 0.61 1.14
N ALA A 35 10.53 0.43 2.30
CA ALA A 35 9.98 0.95 3.55
C ALA A 35 9.92 2.49 3.50
N PRO A 36 8.76 3.11 3.78
CA PRO A 36 8.66 4.56 3.81
C PRO A 36 9.47 5.12 5.00
N VAL A 37 10.17 6.23 4.77
CA VAL A 37 10.95 6.94 5.78
C VAL A 37 10.13 8.10 6.29
N LEU A 38 9.81 8.10 7.59
CA LEU A 38 9.10 9.18 8.27
C LEU A 38 10.07 10.26 8.74
N SER A 39 9.74 11.51 8.48
CA SER A 39 10.43 12.71 8.96
C SER A 39 9.46 13.62 9.71
N SER A 40 9.99 14.34 10.69
CA SER A 40 9.24 15.32 11.49
C SER A 40 9.89 16.69 11.37
N SER A 41 9.08 17.75 11.42
CA SER A 41 9.56 19.14 11.46
C SER A 41 10.21 19.52 12.80
N VAL A 42 9.98 18.73 13.85
CA VAL A 42 10.46 19.00 15.22
C VAL A 42 10.97 17.72 15.88
N THR A 43 11.85 17.85 16.87
CA THR A 43 12.37 16.70 17.65
C THR A 43 11.60 16.46 18.95
N THR A 44 10.86 17.47 19.42
CA THR A 44 10.12 17.44 20.68
C THR A 44 8.79 18.16 20.49
N ILE A 45 7.71 17.56 20.99
CA ILE A 45 6.37 18.16 20.96
C ILE A 45 5.89 18.29 22.41
N ALA A 46 5.76 19.54 22.87
CA ALA A 46 5.32 19.86 24.23
C ALA A 46 4.53 21.19 24.26
N PRO A 47 3.39 21.28 23.54
CA PRO A 47 2.61 22.51 23.46
C PRO A 47 1.92 22.82 24.79
N GLY A 48 1.84 24.11 25.14
CA GLY A 48 1.07 24.57 26.28
C GLY A 48 -0.43 24.66 25.97
N PRO A 49 -1.30 24.82 26.98
CA PRO A 49 -2.75 24.96 26.76
C PRO A 49 -3.13 26.11 25.82
N ALA A 50 -2.37 27.21 25.85
CA ALA A 50 -2.59 28.39 25.00
C ALA A 50 -2.28 28.12 23.51
N ASP A 51 -1.53 27.06 23.20
CA ASP A 51 -1.06 26.76 21.84
C ASP A 51 -2.04 25.89 21.04
N SER A 52 -3.25 25.67 21.55
CA SER A 52 -4.23 24.70 21.02
C SER A 52 -4.44 24.75 19.50
N ASN A 53 -4.39 25.93 18.90
CA ASN A 53 -4.58 26.14 17.45
C ASN A 53 -3.26 26.32 16.67
N SER A 54 -2.12 26.27 17.35
CA SER A 54 -0.80 26.37 16.75
C SER A 54 -0.37 25.03 16.16
N VAL A 55 0.37 25.08 15.05
CA VAL A 55 1.01 23.90 14.47
C VAL A 55 2.00 23.33 15.46
N ALA A 56 1.80 22.08 15.86
CA ALA A 56 2.68 21.36 16.78
C ALA A 56 3.74 20.57 16.01
N VAL A 57 3.36 19.91 14.91
CA VAL A 57 4.26 19.10 14.10
C VAL A 57 3.74 18.95 12.68
N VAL A 58 4.67 18.94 11.72
CA VAL A 58 4.43 18.48 10.34
C VAL A 58 5.19 17.18 10.15
N PHE A 59 4.47 16.12 9.79
CA PHE A 59 5.04 14.84 9.38
C PHE A 59 5.13 14.76 7.87
N THR A 60 6.21 14.18 7.37
CA THR A 60 6.38 13.88 5.94
C THR A 60 6.96 12.49 5.77
N TRP A 61 6.63 11.79 4.69
CA TRP A 61 7.16 10.46 4.44
C TRP A 61 7.39 10.17 2.96
N THR A 62 8.32 9.25 2.70
CA THR A 62 8.68 8.86 1.32
C THR A 62 7.62 7.94 0.70
N ASN A 63 7.56 7.95 -0.63
CA ASN A 63 6.75 7.00 -1.39
C ASN A 63 7.38 5.60 -1.28
N PRO A 64 6.64 4.55 -0.91
CA PRO A 64 7.16 3.18 -0.90
C PRO A 64 7.38 2.62 -2.31
N HIS A 65 6.93 3.30 -3.38
CA HIS A 65 7.13 2.86 -4.77
C HIS A 65 6.61 1.44 -5.05
N TYR A 66 5.48 1.06 -4.42
CA TYR A 66 4.73 -0.11 -4.86
C TYR A 66 4.35 0.03 -6.34
N ALA A 67 4.26 -1.09 -7.06
CA ALA A 67 3.82 -1.12 -8.44
C ALA A 67 2.28 -0.95 -8.57
N THR A 68 1.74 0.05 -7.87
CA THR A 68 0.34 0.46 -7.80
C THR A 68 0.25 1.99 -7.88
N ASP A 69 -0.94 2.55 -8.11
CA ASP A 69 -1.13 4.00 -8.05
C ASP A 69 -0.79 4.50 -6.64
N SER A 70 0.14 5.45 -6.54
CA SER A 70 0.57 6.05 -5.27
C SER A 70 -0.57 6.72 -4.49
N ASN A 71 -1.66 7.14 -5.17
CA ASN A 71 -2.84 7.73 -4.53
C ASN A 71 -3.68 6.70 -3.76
N THR A 72 -3.45 5.40 -4.02
CA THR A 72 -4.15 4.29 -3.37
C THR A 72 -3.39 3.72 -2.18
N VAL A 73 -2.15 4.18 -1.96
CA VAL A 73 -1.31 3.72 -0.86
C VAL A 73 -1.82 4.32 0.45
N LYS A 74 -2.06 3.44 1.43
CA LYS A 74 -2.51 3.79 2.78
C LYS A 74 -1.32 3.84 3.74
N TYR A 75 -1.26 4.88 4.55
CA TYR A 75 -0.27 5.08 5.61
C TYR A 75 -0.96 5.12 6.97
N MET A 76 -0.29 4.57 7.98
CA MET A 76 -0.70 4.65 9.38
C MET A 76 0.44 5.31 10.16
N ILE A 77 0.19 6.51 10.67
CA ILE A 77 1.11 7.24 11.52
C ILE A 77 0.71 6.95 12.95
N GLN A 78 1.64 6.41 13.74
CA GLN A 78 1.41 6.11 15.14
C GLN A 78 2.18 7.09 16.01
N ILE A 79 1.50 7.62 17.02
CA ILE A 79 2.03 8.61 17.95
C ILE A 79 1.76 8.09 19.36
N ASP A 80 2.74 8.24 20.24
CA ASP A 80 2.62 7.87 21.64
C ASP A 80 3.36 8.90 22.49
N SER A 81 2.95 8.98 23.74
CA SER A 81 3.66 9.66 24.81
C SER A 81 5.10 9.17 24.94
N SER A 82 5.99 10.07 25.36
CA SER A 82 7.39 9.75 25.62
C SER A 82 7.49 8.60 26.64
N GLY A 83 8.13 7.51 26.23
CA GLY A 83 8.30 6.31 27.06
C GLY A 83 7.16 5.28 26.98
N GLY A 84 6.04 5.56 26.32
CA GLY A 84 4.88 4.65 26.23
C GLY A 84 5.09 3.36 25.41
N LYS A 85 6.17 3.31 24.60
CA LYS A 85 6.60 2.16 23.78
C LYS A 85 5.59 1.71 22.71
N PHE A 86 4.65 2.57 22.33
CA PHE A 86 3.56 2.25 21.41
C PHE A 86 2.65 1.12 21.92
N ASN A 87 2.48 1.02 23.24
CA ASN A 87 1.56 0.06 23.84
C ASN A 87 0.08 0.48 23.65
N ARG A 88 -0.18 1.78 23.57
CA ARG A 88 -1.49 2.37 23.25
C ARG A 88 -1.28 3.66 22.45
N PRO A 89 -0.85 3.55 21.18
CA PRO A 89 -0.59 4.72 20.37
C PRO A 89 -1.88 5.25 19.74
N ASP A 90 -1.95 6.55 19.58
CA ASP A 90 -2.91 7.17 18.70
C ASP A 90 -2.49 6.89 17.26
N THR A 91 -3.48 6.59 16.40
CA THR A 91 -3.22 6.21 15.02
C THR A 91 -3.97 7.11 14.06
N ILE A 92 -3.23 7.78 13.20
CA ILE A 92 -3.76 8.57 12.10
C ILE A 92 -3.61 7.76 10.81
N THR A 93 -4.71 7.59 10.09
CA THR A 93 -4.71 6.84 8.83
C THR A 93 -5.00 7.79 7.67
N VAL A 94 -4.12 7.80 6.68
CA VAL A 94 -4.24 8.65 5.49
C VAL A 94 -3.95 7.84 4.23
N SER A 95 -4.49 8.28 3.10
CA SER A 95 -4.30 7.61 1.80
C SER A 95 -3.86 8.61 0.74
N GLY A 96 -2.89 8.22 -0.09
CA GLY A 96 -2.44 8.98 -1.26
C GLY A 96 -1.62 10.25 -0.97
N ILE A 97 -1.64 10.75 0.26
CA ILE A 97 -0.83 11.89 0.69
C ILE A 97 0.51 11.45 1.30
N LYS A 98 1.45 12.39 1.39
CA LYS A 98 2.83 12.17 1.87
C LYS A 98 3.25 13.15 2.97
N ASN A 99 2.29 13.89 3.50
CA ASN A 99 2.47 14.79 4.62
C ASN A 99 1.17 14.88 5.40
N ASP A 100 1.30 15.22 6.68
CA ASP A 100 0.18 15.58 7.53
C ASP A 100 0.63 16.62 8.56
N THR A 101 -0.29 17.49 8.98
CA THR A 101 -0.02 18.57 9.93
C THR A 101 -0.93 18.44 11.13
N LEU A 102 -0.32 18.34 12.32
CA LEU A 102 -1.06 18.28 13.57
C LEU A 102 -0.90 19.58 14.33
N ILE A 103 -2.02 20.08 14.84
CA ILE A 103 -2.04 21.19 15.79
C ILE A 103 -2.04 20.66 17.22
N ALA A 104 -1.68 21.52 18.17
CA ALA A 104 -1.48 21.09 19.56
C ALA A 104 -2.70 20.37 20.17
N LYS A 105 -3.92 20.81 19.86
CA LYS A 105 -5.13 20.17 20.37
C LYS A 105 -5.35 18.74 19.84
N ASP A 106 -4.78 18.38 18.70
CA ASP A 106 -4.90 17.02 18.14
C ASP A 106 -4.07 16.02 18.96
N LEU A 107 -3.09 16.50 19.74
CA LEU A 107 -2.18 15.70 20.55
C LEU A 107 -2.53 15.69 22.05
N ASN A 108 -3.34 16.64 22.50
CA ASN A 108 -3.79 16.78 23.89
C ASN A 108 -5.21 16.19 24.11
N ALA A 109 -5.69 15.38 23.18
CA ALA A 109 -7.05 14.80 23.18
C ALA A 109 -7.21 13.65 24.18
#